data_AF-A0A7W0JWG6-F1
#
_entry.id   AF-A0A7W0JWG6-F1
#
_cell.length_a   1.000
_cell.length_b   1.000
_cell.length_c   1.000
_cell.angle_alpha   90.00
_cell.angle_beta   90.00
_cell.angle_gamma   90.00
#
_symmetry.space_group_name_H-M   'P 1'
#
loop_
_entity.id
_entity.type
_entity.pdbx_description
1 polymer ?
#
loop_
_entity_poly.entity_id
_entity_poly.type
_entity_poly.pdbx_seq_one_letter_code
_entity_poly.pdbx_strand_id
1 'polypeptide(L)'
;MRIPMAAGLVISSLTLAACGGGRSVEINPQEEMVGTRWNATLATPAELVGATQVRGTGWMVAADQDSDETRAQVTIMNAVPGGEHPWHVHVGRCGNDQGIFGPPEAYDPLSVGGNGQAESTAELPVPVPTSGQYSINVHASPNNMGTIVACGNLAPPSR
;
A
#
# COMPACT_ATOMS: atom_id res chain seq x y z
N MET A 1 6.18 77.67 -34.40
CA MET A 1 7.65 77.59 -34.61
C MET A 1 8.20 76.53 -33.66
N ARG A 2 8.66 75.39 -34.23
CA ARG A 2 9.60 74.34 -33.74
C ARG A 2 9.35 73.59 -32.39
N ILE A 3 9.21 72.26 -32.55
CA ILE A 3 9.14 71.03 -31.69
C ILE A 3 10.49 70.78 -30.95
N PRO A 4 10.65 70.08 -29.77
CA PRO A 4 10.49 68.60 -29.53
C PRO A 4 9.91 68.16 -28.15
N MET A 5 9.13 67.07 -28.04
CA MET A 5 9.43 65.61 -28.02
C MET A 5 10.31 65.11 -26.86
N ALA A 6 9.72 64.28 -25.98
CA ALA A 6 10.25 63.02 -25.38
C ALA A 6 9.29 62.59 -24.23
N ALA A 7 8.40 61.60 -24.38
CA ALA A 7 8.62 60.16 -24.31
C ALA A 7 9.40 59.71 -23.05
N GLY A 8 8.68 59.42 -21.96
CA GLY A 8 9.19 58.75 -20.76
C GLY A 8 8.36 57.48 -20.50
N LEU A 9 8.96 56.33 -20.82
CA LEU A 9 8.39 54.99 -20.78
C LEU A 9 8.25 54.49 -19.33
N VAL A 10 7.13 53.83 -19.04
CA VAL A 10 6.81 53.11 -17.79
C VAL A 10 7.73 51.89 -17.65
N ILE A 11 8.37 51.73 -16.49
CA ILE A 11 9.00 50.46 -16.08
C ILE A 11 8.44 50.11 -14.69
N SER A 12 7.31 49.40 -14.68
CA SER A 12 6.84 48.66 -13.52
C SER A 12 7.72 47.44 -13.34
N SER A 13 8.57 47.46 -12.31
CA SER A 13 9.38 46.31 -11.90
C SER A 13 8.49 45.22 -11.28
N LEU A 14 8.17 44.20 -12.08
CA LEU A 14 7.63 42.91 -11.60
C LEU A 14 8.75 42.15 -10.88
N THR A 15 8.64 42.00 -9.56
CA THR A 15 9.46 41.06 -8.79
C THR A 15 8.79 39.69 -8.80
N LEU A 16 9.24 38.82 -9.70
CA LEU A 16 8.94 37.38 -9.67
C LEU A 16 9.75 36.74 -8.53
N ALA A 17 9.16 36.60 -7.34
CA ALA A 17 9.65 35.70 -6.32
C ALA A 17 9.03 34.31 -6.54
N ALA A 18 9.55 33.58 -7.53
CA ALA A 18 9.28 32.16 -7.72
C ALA A 18 10.34 31.37 -6.94
N CYS A 19 10.06 31.06 -5.67
CA CYS A 19 10.78 30.04 -4.93
C CYS A 19 9.84 28.84 -4.76
N GLY A 20 10.16 27.76 -5.46
CA GLY A 20 9.52 26.46 -5.27
C GLY A 20 9.59 26.07 -3.81
N GLY A 21 8.43 26.10 -3.14
CA GLY A 21 8.22 25.55 -1.83
C GLY A 21 8.24 24.03 -1.91
N GLY A 22 9.41 23.45 -2.17
CA GLY A 22 9.67 22.05 -1.87
C GLY A 22 9.56 21.91 -0.36
N ARG A 23 8.40 21.47 0.13
CA ARG A 23 8.29 20.97 1.49
C ARG A 23 9.28 19.82 1.58
N SER A 24 10.36 20.00 2.33
CA SER A 24 11.20 18.89 2.75
C SER A 24 10.28 17.88 3.42
N VAL A 25 10.15 16.69 2.84
CA VAL A 25 9.57 15.56 3.56
C VAL A 25 10.58 15.23 4.64
N GLU A 26 10.28 15.64 5.88
CA GLU A 26 11.10 15.28 7.03
C GLU A 26 10.84 13.80 7.31
N ILE A 27 11.86 12.97 7.12
CA ILE A 27 11.78 11.55 7.47
C ILE A 27 11.80 11.51 8.99
N ASN A 28 10.63 11.30 9.61
CA ASN A 28 10.52 11.05 11.03
C ASN A 28 10.76 9.56 11.30
N PRO A 29 11.91 9.14 11.84
CA PRO A 29 12.18 7.73 12.14
C PRO A 29 11.31 7.17 13.29
N GLN A 30 10.49 8.01 13.94
CA GLN A 30 9.58 7.66 15.02
C GLN A 30 8.11 7.52 14.57
N GLU A 31 7.76 7.97 13.35
CA GLU A 31 6.47 7.63 12.72
C GLU A 31 6.60 6.23 12.11
N GLU A 32 5.92 5.24 12.71
CA GLU A 32 5.87 3.81 12.31
C GLU A 32 7.14 3.29 11.63
N MET A 33 8.06 2.71 12.41
CA MET A 33 9.34 2.19 11.91
C MET A 33 9.18 1.23 10.72
N VAL A 34 9.22 1.76 9.49
CA VAL A 34 9.11 0.97 8.25
C VAL A 34 10.21 -0.10 8.17
N GLY A 35 11.36 0.16 8.83
CA GLY A 35 12.49 -0.75 8.94
C GLY A 35 12.27 -1.98 9.83
N THR A 36 11.17 -2.05 10.59
CA THR A 36 10.82 -3.24 11.40
C THR A 36 9.69 -4.08 10.80
N ARG A 37 9.17 -3.68 9.63
CA ARG A 37 8.04 -4.35 8.98
C ARG A 37 8.49 -5.35 7.94
N TRP A 38 7.75 -6.43 7.83
CA TRP A 38 7.70 -7.20 6.60
C TRP A 38 6.90 -6.42 5.56
N ASN A 39 7.37 -6.37 4.31
CA ASN A 39 6.73 -5.57 3.26
C ASN A 39 6.51 -6.40 1.99
N ALA A 40 5.39 -6.18 1.31
CA ALA A 40 5.01 -6.85 0.07
C ALA A 40 4.50 -5.84 -0.97
N THR A 41 4.85 -6.09 -2.23
CA THR A 41 4.14 -5.53 -3.39
C THR A 41 3.26 -6.61 -3.98
N LEU A 42 1.98 -6.32 -4.13
CA LEU A 42 0.99 -7.25 -4.64
C LEU A 42 0.76 -7.01 -6.13
N ALA A 43 0.64 -8.09 -6.89
CA ALA A 43 0.26 -8.07 -8.29
C ALA A 43 -0.67 -9.23 -8.63
N THR A 44 -1.52 -9.04 -9.64
CA THR A 44 -2.29 -10.12 -10.24
C THR A 44 -1.39 -11.27 -10.72
N PRO A 45 -1.72 -12.53 -10.37
CA PRO A 45 -1.01 -13.71 -10.87
C PRO A 45 -0.97 -13.77 -12.41
N ALA A 46 0.10 -14.36 -12.95
CA ALA A 46 0.40 -14.34 -14.39
C ALA A 46 -0.74 -14.93 -15.25
N GLU A 47 -1.41 -15.95 -14.72
CA GLU A 47 -2.53 -16.64 -15.33
C GLU A 47 -3.80 -15.78 -15.49
N LEU A 48 -3.92 -14.69 -14.74
CA LEU A 48 -5.06 -13.77 -14.79
C LEU A 48 -4.73 -12.43 -15.46
N VAL A 49 -3.49 -12.25 -15.96
CA VAL A 49 -3.08 -11.05 -16.68
C VAL A 49 -3.96 -10.86 -17.92
N GLY A 50 -4.56 -9.68 -18.04
CA GLY A 50 -5.50 -9.33 -19.12
C GLY A 50 -6.97 -9.59 -18.78
N ALA A 51 -7.26 -10.41 -17.78
CA ALA A 51 -8.60 -10.55 -17.21
C ALA A 51 -8.80 -9.58 -16.03
N THR A 52 -7.77 -9.39 -15.21
CA THR A 52 -7.75 -8.40 -14.13
C THR A 52 -6.35 -7.81 -13.96
N GLN A 53 -6.25 -6.70 -13.23
CA GLN A 53 -4.99 -5.98 -13.00
C GLN A 53 -4.98 -5.34 -11.60
N VAL A 54 -5.44 -6.09 -10.61
CA VAL A 54 -5.36 -5.67 -9.20
C VAL A 54 -3.89 -5.61 -8.78
N ARG A 55 -3.52 -4.50 -8.15
CA ARG A 55 -2.17 -4.28 -7.61
C ARG A 55 -2.30 -3.69 -6.22
N GLY A 56 -1.24 -3.75 -5.44
CA GLY A 56 -1.30 -3.23 -4.09
C GLY A 56 0.02 -3.29 -3.36
N THR A 57 -0.06 -2.95 -2.08
CA THR A 57 1.00 -3.09 -1.10
C THR A 57 0.44 -3.71 0.16
N GLY A 58 1.29 -4.34 0.95
CA GLY A 58 0.89 -4.80 2.27
C GLY A 58 2.10 -5.00 3.15
N TRP A 59 1.86 -5.11 4.44
CA TRP A 59 2.91 -5.27 5.43
C TRP A 59 2.39 -6.06 6.64
N MET A 60 3.32 -6.59 7.43
CA MET A 60 3.02 -7.09 8.76
C MET A 60 4.14 -6.72 9.74
N VAL A 61 3.77 -6.49 10.99
CA VAL A 61 4.67 -6.05 12.07
C VAL A 61 4.11 -6.49 13.42
N ALA A 62 4.94 -6.55 14.45
CA ALA A 62 4.43 -6.68 15.82
C ALA A 62 3.50 -5.51 16.15
N ALA A 63 2.40 -5.77 16.87
CA ALA A 63 1.43 -4.73 17.23
C ALA A 63 2.07 -3.62 18.09
N ASP A 64 3.05 -3.98 18.93
CA ASP A 64 4.00 -3.11 19.63
C ASP A 64 5.35 -3.86 19.82
N GLN A 65 6.34 -3.25 20.48
CA GLN A 65 7.71 -3.80 20.58
C GLN A 65 7.83 -5.12 21.37
N ASP A 66 6.88 -5.44 22.23
CA ASP A 66 6.92 -6.62 23.12
C ASP A 66 5.65 -7.49 22.99
N SER A 67 4.87 -7.28 21.94
CA SER A 67 3.58 -7.93 21.75
C SER A 67 3.69 -9.33 21.16
N ASP A 68 2.88 -10.24 21.70
CA ASP A 68 2.57 -11.55 21.13
C ASP A 68 1.53 -11.46 19.99
N GLU A 69 1.27 -10.26 19.46
CA GLU A 69 0.29 -9.99 18.42
C GLU A 69 0.94 -9.40 17.17
N THR A 70 0.40 -9.76 16.02
CA THR A 70 0.81 -9.26 14.71
C THR A 70 -0.26 -8.32 14.16
N ARG A 71 0.15 -7.15 13.70
CA ARG A 71 -0.69 -6.26 12.89
C ARG A 71 -0.30 -6.43 11.43
N ALA A 72 -1.28 -6.71 10.58
CA ALA A 72 -1.10 -6.80 9.13
C ALA A 72 -2.03 -5.82 8.42
N GLN A 73 -1.58 -5.25 7.32
CA GLN A 73 -2.41 -4.36 6.48
C GLN A 73 -2.19 -4.69 5.02
N VAL A 74 -3.25 -4.51 4.23
CA VAL A 74 -3.18 -4.55 2.78
C VAL A 74 -3.96 -3.40 2.19
N THR A 75 -3.41 -2.82 1.13
CA THR A 75 -4.05 -1.81 0.29
C THR A 75 -4.03 -2.31 -1.14
N ILE A 76 -5.17 -2.25 -1.84
CA ILE A 76 -5.28 -2.62 -3.25
C ILE A 76 -5.86 -1.48 -4.09
N MET A 77 -5.58 -1.53 -5.39
CA MET A 77 -6.10 -0.62 -6.39
C MET A 77 -6.39 -1.36 -7.71
N ASN A 78 -7.13 -0.69 -8.60
CA ASN A 78 -7.64 -1.25 -9.86
C ASN A 78 -8.54 -2.48 -9.63
N ALA A 79 -9.22 -2.54 -8.49
CA ALA A 79 -10.27 -3.50 -8.25
C ALA A 79 -11.62 -2.98 -8.75
N VAL A 80 -12.59 -3.87 -8.94
CA VAL A 80 -13.94 -3.50 -9.39
C VAL A 80 -14.67 -2.78 -8.25
N PRO A 81 -15.18 -1.55 -8.46
CA PRO A 81 -15.94 -0.84 -7.43
C PRO A 81 -17.11 -1.65 -6.86
N GLY A 82 -17.29 -1.60 -5.54
CA GLY A 82 -18.31 -2.39 -4.83
C GLY A 82 -17.98 -3.87 -4.67
N GLY A 83 -16.81 -4.32 -5.15
CA GLY A 83 -16.31 -5.66 -4.89
C GLY A 83 -15.95 -5.87 -3.42
N GLU A 84 -16.08 -7.11 -2.96
CA GLU A 84 -15.57 -7.56 -1.67
C GLU A 84 -14.53 -8.64 -1.89
N HIS A 85 -13.33 -8.43 -1.35
CA HIS A 85 -12.20 -9.34 -1.52
C HIS A 85 -11.68 -9.78 -0.14
N PRO A 86 -11.96 -11.01 0.28
CA PRO A 86 -11.26 -11.60 1.41
C PRO A 86 -9.76 -11.57 1.16
N TRP A 87 -8.97 -11.42 2.21
CA TRP A 87 -7.52 -11.41 2.11
C TRP A 87 -6.92 -12.02 3.37
N HIS A 88 -5.73 -12.58 3.25
CA HIS A 88 -5.01 -13.13 4.41
C HIS A 88 -3.51 -12.97 4.23
N VAL A 89 -2.78 -12.98 5.35
CA VAL A 89 -1.38 -13.39 5.36
C VAL A 89 -1.35 -14.92 5.36
N HIS A 90 -0.50 -15.50 4.53
CA HIS A 90 -0.28 -16.93 4.41
C HIS A 90 1.17 -17.28 4.72
N VAL A 91 1.38 -18.48 5.27
CA VAL A 91 2.69 -19.13 5.32
C VAL A 91 3.05 -19.61 3.91
N GLY A 92 4.30 -19.41 3.52
CA GLY A 92 4.81 -19.78 2.20
C GLY A 92 4.98 -18.58 1.26
N ARG A 93 4.77 -18.81 -0.03
CA ARG A 93 4.96 -17.82 -1.10
C ARG A 93 3.75 -17.81 -2.02
N CYS A 94 3.60 -16.74 -2.80
CA CYS A 94 2.67 -16.73 -3.93
C CYS A 94 2.85 -17.98 -4.81
N GLY A 95 1.76 -18.72 -5.05
CA GLY A 95 1.76 -19.96 -5.82
C GLY A 95 2.25 -21.21 -5.07
N ASN A 96 2.68 -21.07 -3.82
CA ASN A 96 3.04 -22.17 -2.92
C ASN A 96 2.51 -21.87 -1.51
N ASP A 97 1.18 -21.92 -1.39
CA ASP A 97 0.45 -21.67 -0.17
C ASP A 97 0.59 -22.83 0.83
N GLN A 98 0.84 -22.51 2.10
CA GLN A 98 0.98 -23.46 3.20
C GLN A 98 -0.03 -23.22 4.33
N GLY A 99 -1.03 -22.38 4.10
CA GLY A 99 -2.11 -22.08 5.03
C GLY A 99 -2.06 -20.66 5.58
N ILE A 100 -3.18 -20.25 6.18
CA ILE A 100 -3.37 -18.91 6.74
C ILE A 100 -2.50 -18.74 7.99
N PHE A 101 -1.89 -17.56 8.10
CA PHE A 101 -1.18 -17.13 9.30
C PHE A 101 -2.16 -16.46 10.26
N GLY A 102 -2.37 -17.07 11.44
CA GLY A 102 -3.35 -16.61 12.42
C GLY A 102 -4.79 -17.07 12.14
N PRO A 103 -5.77 -16.62 12.96
CA PRO A 103 -7.18 -16.97 12.79
C PRO A 103 -7.78 -16.31 11.54
N PRO A 104 -8.43 -17.06 10.64
CA PRO A 104 -9.05 -16.49 9.43
C PRO A 104 -10.10 -15.39 9.72
N GLU A 105 -10.83 -15.52 10.82
CA GLU A 105 -11.87 -14.57 11.24
C GLU A 105 -11.34 -13.21 11.69
N ALA A 106 -10.03 -13.07 11.91
CA ALA A 106 -9.40 -11.79 12.25
C ALA A 106 -9.18 -10.88 11.02
N TYR A 107 -9.46 -11.39 9.81
CA TYR A 107 -9.27 -10.67 8.56
C TYR A 107 -10.61 -10.17 8.01
N ASP A 108 -10.90 -8.90 8.24
CA ASP A 108 -12.04 -8.26 7.59
C ASP A 108 -11.79 -8.14 6.06
N PRO A 109 -12.76 -8.54 5.21
CA PRO A 109 -12.62 -8.41 3.77
C PRO A 109 -12.35 -6.97 3.31
N LEU A 110 -11.63 -6.82 2.21
CA LEU A 110 -11.46 -5.54 1.53
C LEU A 110 -12.77 -5.14 0.87
N SER A 111 -13.33 -4.00 1.27
CA SER A 111 -14.49 -3.39 0.61
C SER A 111 -14.02 -2.33 -0.39
N VAL A 112 -14.25 -2.56 -1.68
CA VAL A 112 -13.72 -1.70 -2.75
C VAL A 112 -14.58 -0.47 -2.94
N GLY A 113 -13.98 0.71 -2.71
CA GLY A 113 -14.62 2.00 -2.93
C GLY A 113 -14.92 2.31 -4.39
N GLY A 114 -15.69 3.39 -4.61
CA GLY A 114 -16.06 3.86 -5.96
C GLY A 114 -14.88 4.18 -6.89
N ASN A 115 -13.70 4.41 -6.32
CA ASN A 115 -12.44 4.68 -7.01
C ASN A 115 -11.62 3.40 -7.32
N GLY A 116 -12.16 2.21 -7.05
CA GLY A 116 -11.48 0.93 -7.29
C GLY A 116 -10.34 0.63 -6.31
N GLN A 117 -10.33 1.29 -5.14
CA GLN A 117 -9.34 1.09 -4.08
C GLN A 117 -9.98 0.52 -2.82
N ALA A 118 -9.21 -0.24 -2.06
CA ALA A 118 -9.60 -0.76 -0.75
C ALA A 118 -8.38 -0.87 0.17
N GLU A 119 -8.64 -0.79 1.46
CA GLU A 119 -7.66 -1.04 2.52
C GLU A 119 -8.33 -1.83 3.64
N SER A 120 -7.57 -2.72 4.28
CA SER A 120 -8.01 -3.45 5.46
C SER A 120 -6.81 -3.75 6.35
N THR A 121 -7.05 -3.81 7.65
CA THR A 121 -6.05 -4.11 8.69
C THR A 121 -6.57 -5.26 9.55
N ALA A 122 -5.70 -6.21 9.88
CA ALA A 122 -5.99 -7.33 10.76
C ALA A 122 -5.09 -7.28 11.99
N GLU A 123 -5.66 -7.55 13.16
CA GLU A 123 -4.94 -7.76 14.42
C GLU A 123 -5.00 -9.25 14.74
N LEU A 124 -3.84 -9.91 14.73
CA LEU A 124 -3.73 -11.35 14.86
C LEU A 124 -3.15 -11.69 16.24
N PRO A 125 -3.79 -12.56 17.02
CA PRO A 125 -3.30 -12.99 18.34
C PRO A 125 -2.19 -14.06 18.20
N VAL A 126 -1.20 -13.77 17.34
CA VAL A 126 -0.01 -14.59 17.11
C VAL A 126 1.21 -13.68 16.95
N PRO A 127 2.39 -14.06 17.49
CA PRO A 127 3.57 -13.21 17.45
C PRO A 127 4.10 -13.06 16.03
N VAL A 128 4.63 -11.88 15.70
CA VAL A 128 5.21 -11.64 14.38
C VAL A 128 6.39 -12.57 14.13
N PRO A 129 6.50 -13.20 12.96
CA PRO A 129 7.60 -14.10 12.68
C PRO A 129 8.92 -13.33 12.48
N THR A 130 10.01 -13.91 12.96
CA THR A 130 11.38 -13.37 12.79
C THR A 130 12.13 -14.01 11.62
N SER A 131 11.57 -15.10 11.06
CA SER A 131 12.11 -15.84 9.91
C SER A 131 10.99 -16.61 9.22
N GLY A 132 11.27 -17.16 8.04
CA GLY A 132 10.31 -17.91 7.25
C GLY A 132 9.92 -17.21 5.96
N GLN A 133 8.89 -17.73 5.31
CA GLN A 133 8.34 -17.18 4.08
C GLN A 133 6.86 -16.92 4.33
N TYR A 134 6.43 -15.73 3.95
CA TYR A 134 5.04 -15.32 4.09
C TYR A 134 4.62 -14.58 2.83
N SER A 135 3.32 -14.59 2.56
CA SER A 135 2.73 -13.86 1.43
C SER A 135 1.37 -13.31 1.83
N ILE A 136 0.94 -12.26 1.14
CA ILE A 136 -0.44 -11.77 1.24
C ILE A 136 -1.19 -12.25 0.00
N ASN A 137 -2.33 -12.90 0.22
CA ASN A 137 -3.26 -13.31 -0.82
C ASN A 137 -4.52 -12.44 -0.75
N VAL A 138 -5.01 -12.00 -1.91
CA VAL A 138 -6.31 -11.36 -2.08
C VAL A 138 -7.19 -12.25 -2.94
N HIS A 139 -8.30 -12.71 -2.39
CA HIS A 139 -9.23 -13.65 -3.02
C HIS A 139 -10.25 -12.92 -3.91
N ALA A 140 -10.77 -13.60 -4.92
CA ALA A 140 -11.67 -12.99 -5.90
C ALA A 140 -13.00 -12.54 -5.30
N SER A 141 -13.59 -13.30 -4.39
CA SER A 141 -14.79 -12.93 -3.62
C SER A 141 -15.04 -13.93 -2.48
N PRO A 142 -15.94 -13.63 -1.53
CA PRO A 142 -16.34 -14.60 -0.49
C PRO A 142 -16.88 -15.92 -1.05
N ASN A 143 -17.46 -15.89 -2.25
CA ASN A 143 -17.98 -17.07 -2.95
C ASN A 143 -16.95 -17.74 -3.88
N ASN A 144 -15.74 -17.19 -4.02
CA ASN A 144 -14.68 -17.72 -4.86
C ASN A 144 -13.30 -17.53 -4.19
N MET A 145 -13.12 -18.25 -3.07
CA MET A 145 -11.86 -18.23 -2.30
C MET A 145 -10.69 -18.88 -3.04
N GLY A 146 -10.93 -19.77 -4.00
CA GLY A 146 -9.86 -20.48 -4.72
C GLY A 146 -9.12 -19.62 -5.75
N THR A 147 -9.68 -18.47 -6.15
CA THR A 147 -9.09 -17.60 -7.16
C THR A 147 -8.37 -16.42 -6.48
N ILE A 148 -7.06 -16.31 -6.68
CA ILE A 148 -6.25 -15.21 -6.13
C ILE A 148 -6.14 -14.11 -7.18
N VAL A 149 -6.66 -12.92 -6.88
CA VAL A 149 -6.66 -11.76 -7.82
C VAL A 149 -5.47 -10.83 -7.64
N ALA A 150 -4.82 -10.89 -6.47
CA ALA A 150 -3.52 -10.27 -6.22
C ALA A 150 -2.75 -11.06 -5.16
N CYS A 151 -1.43 -11.18 -5.35
CA CYS A 151 -0.53 -11.78 -4.37
C CYS A 151 0.78 -11.01 -4.28
N GLY A 152 1.36 -10.95 -3.07
CA GLY A 152 2.67 -10.37 -2.83
C GLY A 152 3.44 -11.17 -1.78
N ASN A 153 4.68 -11.54 -2.09
CA ASN A 153 5.59 -12.15 -1.10
C ASN A 153 6.05 -11.07 -0.12
N LEU A 154 5.98 -11.37 1.18
CA LEU A 154 6.47 -10.51 2.24
C LEU A 154 7.99 -10.67 2.37
N ALA A 155 8.72 -9.60 2.10
CA ALA A 155 10.15 -9.50 2.38
C ALA A 155 10.34 -9.15 3.87
N PRO A 156 11.27 -9.81 4.58
CA PRO A 156 11.55 -9.49 5.97
C PRO A 156 12.12 -8.08 6.13
N PRO A 157 12.03 -7.50 7.34
CA PRO A 157 12.62 -6.19 7.62
C PRO A 157 14.13 -6.21 7.33
N SER A 158 14.64 -5.14 6.70
CA SER A 158 16.08 -4.97 6.49
C SER A 158 16.76 -4.71 7.83
N ARG A 159 17.54 -5.68 8.31
CA ARG A 159 18.41 -5.49 9.48
C ARG A 159 19.58 -4.57 9.18
#